data_AF-A0A8T4ZSY3-F1
#
_entry.id   AF-A0A8T4ZSY3-F1
#
_cell.length_a   1.000
_cell.length_b   1.000
_cell.length_c   1.000
_cell.angle_alpha   90.00
_cell.angle_beta   90.00
_cell.angle_gamma   90.00
#
_symmetry.space_group_name_H-M   'P 1'
#
loop_
_entity.id
_entity.type
_entity.pdbx_description
1 polymer ?
#
loop_
_entity_poly.entity_id
_entity_poly.type
_entity_poly.pdbx_seq_one_letter_code
_entity_poly.pdbx_strand_id
1 'polypeptide(L)' 'MKEFVKVQISGFAQVNTPYGPTPVLLLEDDAERILVIVIGEVEASSIAAAVRGFQSPVPNTHDFMMIRIGA' A
#
# COMPACT_ATOMS: atom_id res chain seq x y z
N MET A 1 -18.04 3.35 20.86
CA MET A 1 -17.28 2.30 20.13
C MET A 1 -16.84 2.90 18.80
N LYS A 2 -15.60 2.69 18.37
CA LYS A 2 -15.18 3.12 17.02
C LYS A 2 -15.66 2.06 16.03
N GLU A 3 -16.47 2.47 15.07
CA GLU A 3 -16.91 1.62 13.97
C GLU A 3 -15.79 1.60 12.91
N PHE A 4 -15.33 0.41 12.53
CA PHE A 4 -14.30 0.23 11.53
C PHE A 4 -14.94 -0.07 10.17
N VAL A 5 -14.39 0.51 9.11
CA VAL A 5 -14.82 0.25 7.73
C VAL A 5 -13.79 -0.69 7.09
N LYS A 6 -14.27 -1.80 6.52
CA LYS A 6 -13.44 -2.72 5.74
C LYS A 6 -13.14 -2.07 4.38
N VAL A 7 -11.89 -2.18 3.94
CA VAL A 7 -11.42 -1.63 2.67
C VAL A 7 -10.51 -2.63 1.96
N GLN A 8 -10.34 -2.44 0.67
CA GLN A 8 -9.39 -3.16 -0.18
C GLN A 8 -8.49 -2.18 -0.94
N ILE A 9 -7.32 -2.64 -1.35
CA ILE A 9 -6.45 -1.87 -2.24
C ILE A 9 -7.07 -1.92 -3.65
N SER A 10 -7.58 -0.79 -4.13
CA SER A 10 -8.14 -0.67 -5.49
C SER A 10 -7.08 -0.28 -6.52
N GLY A 11 -5.99 0.37 -6.10
CA GLY A 11 -4.87 0.65 -6.99
C GLY A 11 -3.84 1.62 -6.45
N PHE A 12 -2.95 2.03 -7.36
CA PHE A 12 -1.92 3.04 -7.13
C PHE A 12 -2.06 4.12 -8.20
N ALA A 13 -1.80 5.37 -7.83
CA ALA A 13 -1.73 6.48 -8.78
C ALA A 13 -0.56 7.41 -8.43
N GLN A 14 -0.30 8.39 -9.30
CA GLN A 14 0.54 9.52 -8.98
C GLN A 14 -0.29 10.80 -9.01
N VAL A 15 -0.10 11.63 -7.99
CA VAL A 15 -0.70 12.97 -7.93
C VAL A 15 0.40 14.01 -8.09
N ASN A 16 0.12 15.06 -8.84
CA ASN A 16 1.05 16.18 -8.97
C ASN A 16 0.92 17.09 -7.75
N THR A 17 1.99 17.19 -6.97
CA THR A 17 2.10 18.15 -5.86
C THR A 17 3.05 19.29 -6.24
N PRO A 18 3.09 20.40 -5.48
CA PRO A 18 4.10 21.44 -5.67
C PRO A 18 5.55 20.95 -5.55
N TYR A 19 5.77 19.78 -4.94
CA TYR A 19 7.09 19.17 -4.75
C TYR A 19 7.42 18.11 -5.83
N GLY A 20 6.51 17.89 -6.78
CA GLY A 20 6.64 16.90 -7.85
C GLY A 20 5.57 15.81 -7.79
N PRO A 21 5.61 14.84 -8.73
CA PRO A 21 4.75 13.68 -8.71
C PRO A 21 4.96 12.87 -7.42
N THR A 22 3.87 12.54 -6.73
CA THR A 22 3.91 11.79 -5.47
C THR A 22 2.99 10.58 -5.57
N PRO A 23 3.44 9.38 -5.16
CA PRO A 23 2.60 8.19 -5.24
C PRO A 23 1.49 8.22 -4.19
N VAL A 24 0.33 7.69 -4.59
CA VAL A 24 -0.82 7.49 -3.72
C VAL A 24 -1.35 6.07 -3.82
N LEU A 25 -1.79 5.54 -2.69
CA LEU A 25 -2.55 4.29 -2.59
C LEU A 25 -4.04 4.63 -2.58
N LEU A 26 -4.81 3.89 -3.37
CA LEU A 26 -6.27 3.99 -3.41
C LEU A 26 -6.85 2.82 -2.62
N LEU A 27 -7.63 3.16 -1.60
CA LEU A 27 -8.43 2.21 -0.84
C LEU A 27 -9.90 2.40 -1.19
N GLU A 28 -10.60 1.30 -1.42
CA GLU A 28 -12.02 1.29 -1.76
C GLU A 28 -12.80 0.45 -0.75
N ASP A 29 -13.99 0.92 -0.39
CA ASP A 29 -14.94 0.16 0.43
C ASP A 29 -16.11 -0.39 -0.41
N ASP A 30 -16.99 -1.15 0.23
CA ASP A 30 -18.15 -1.76 -0.43
C ASP A 30 -19.20 -0.74 -0.92
N ALA A 31 -19.05 0.55 -0.59
CA ALA A 31 -19.90 1.64 -1.03
C ALA A 31 -19.26 2.48 -2.16
N GLU A 32 -18.23 1.94 -2.82
CA GLU A 32 -17.48 2.58 -3.92
C GLU A 32 -16.82 3.91 -3.51
N ARG A 33 -16.57 4.11 -2.21
CA ARG A 33 -15.89 5.32 -1.71
C ARG A 33 -14.39 5.10 -1.76
N ILE A 34 -13.68 6.07 -2.35
CA ILE A 34 -12.22 6.03 -2.45
C ILE A 34 -11.56 6.88 -1.36
N LEU A 35 -10.69 6.25 -0.57
CA LEU A 35 -9.74 6.93 0.30
C LEU A 35 -8.37 6.95 -0.38
N VAL A 36 -7.84 8.16 -0.57
CA VAL A 36 -6.50 8.38 -1.11
C VAL A 36 -5.50 8.53 0.03
N ILE A 37 -4.47 7.69 0.06
CA ILE A 37 -3.38 7.76 1.04
C ILE A 37 -2.10 8.12 0.31
N VAL A 38 -1.52 9.28 0.65
CA VAL A 38 -0.20 9.67 0.16
C VAL A 38 0.86 8.82 0.85
N ILE A 39 1.72 8.19 0.06
CA ILE A 39 2.81 7.33 0.54
C ILE A 39 4.12 7.72 -0.16
N GLY A 40 5.26 7.28 0.36
CA GLY A 40 6.53 7.48 -0.31
C GLY A 40 6.75 6.47 -1.44
N GLU A 41 7.76 6.73 -2.27
CA GLU A 41 8.06 5.89 -3.44
C GLU A 41 8.48 4.47 -3.07
N VAL A 42 9.26 4.32 -1.99
CA VAL A 42 9.75 3.01 -1.53
C VAL A 42 8.60 2.21 -0.94
N GLU A 43 7.70 2.85 -0.20
CA GLU A 43 6.47 2.24 0.32
C GLU A 43 5.57 1.78 -0.83
N ALA A 44 5.33 2.66 -1.82
CA ALA A 44 4.52 2.34 -2.99
C ALA A 44 5.07 1.13 -3.75
N SER A 45 6.38 1.10 -3.99
CA SER A 45 7.08 -0.02 -4.63
C SER A 45 6.92 -1.31 -3.82
N SER A 46 7.12 -1.26 -2.50
CA SER A 46 7.00 -2.43 -1.63
C SER A 46 5.57 -3.00 -1.58
N ILE A 47 4.55 -2.14 -1.49
CA ILE A 47 3.15 -2.59 -1.48
C ILE A 47 2.78 -3.14 -2.87
N ALA A 48 3.22 -2.50 -3.96
CA ALA A 48 2.98 -2.99 -5.31
C ALA A 48 3.60 -4.37 -5.56
N ALA A 49 4.81 -4.61 -5.04
CA ALA A 49 5.44 -5.93 -5.10
C ALA A 49 4.60 -7.00 -4.36
N ALA A 50 4.15 -6.67 -3.15
CA ALA A 50 3.32 -7.58 -2.34
C ALA A 50 1.96 -7.88 -3.01
N VAL A 51 1.25 -6.86 -3.51
CA VAL A 51 -0.03 -7.01 -4.21
C VAL A 51 0.10 -7.88 -5.47
N ARG A 52 1.24 -7.80 -6.17
CA ARG A 52 1.53 -8.61 -7.36
C ARG A 52 2.00 -10.03 -7.03
N GLY A 53 2.16 -10.37 -5.75
CA GLY A 53 2.74 -11.66 -5.34
C GLY A 53 4.21 -11.82 -5.77
N PHE A 54 4.95 -10.73 -5.94
CA PHE A 54 6.35 -10.79 -6.33
C PHE A 54 7.18 -11.42 -5.22
N GLN A 55 7.88 -12.50 -5.54
CA GLN A 55 8.80 -13.17 -4.62
C GLN A 55 10.24 -12.85 -5.01
N SER A 56 10.93 -12.18 -4.11
CA SER A 56 12.35 -11.84 -4.27
C SER A 56 13.23 -13.07 -3.94
N PRO A 57 14.39 -13.25 -4.60
CA PRO A 57 15.36 -14.30 -4.26
C PRO A 57 15.87 -14.23 -2.82
N VAL A 58 15.81 -13.04 -2.22
CA VAL A 58 16.15 -12.77 -0.82
C VAL A 58 15.01 -12.02 -0.13
N PRO A 59 14.76 -12.23 1.18
CA PRO A 59 13.67 -11.57 1.89
C PRO A 59 13.77 -10.05 1.81
N ASN A 60 12.67 -9.38 1.44
CA ASN A 60 12.56 -7.93 1.57
C ASN A 60 12.33 -7.54 3.05
N THR A 61 12.27 -6.23 3.34
CA THR A 61 12.08 -5.73 4.71
C THR A 61 10.82 -6.29 5.38
N HIS A 62 9.70 -6.37 4.67
CA HIS A 62 8.44 -6.88 5.20
C HIS A 62 8.48 -8.41 5.36
N ASP A 63 9.07 -9.13 4.41
CA ASP A 63 9.31 -10.58 4.55
C ASP A 63 10.15 -10.87 5.80
N PHE A 64 11.23 -10.12 5.99
CA PHE A 64 12.11 -10.25 7.15
C PHE A 64 11.38 -9.95 8.46
N MET A 65 10.55 -8.91 8.50
CA MET A 65 9.69 -8.59 9.65
C MET A 65 8.73 -9.75 9.96
N MET A 66 8.07 -10.31 8.96
CA MET A 66 7.14 -11.44 9.16
C MET A 66 7.86 -12.69 9.69
N ILE A 67 9.07 -13.00 9.19
CA ILE A 67 9.88 -14.13 9.66
C ILE A 67 10.30 -13.97 11.14
N ARG A 68 10.54 -12.75 11.61
CA ARG A 68 11.07 -12.48 12.97
C ARG A 68 10.00 -12.18 14.01
N ILE A 69 8.88 -11.61 13.59
CA ILE A 69 7.84 -11.12 14.51
C ILE A 69 6.75 -12.18 14.72
N GLY A 70 6.66 -13.21 13.88
CA GLY A 70 5.70 -14.31 14.07
C GLY A 70 4.26 -13.80 14.02
N ALA A 71 3.81 -13.47 12.81
CA ALA A 71 2.41 -13.17 12.54
C ALA A 71 1.69 -14.42 12.00
#